data_AF-A0A101X8I0-F1
#
_entry.id   AF-A0A101X8I0-F1
#
_cell.length_a   1.000
_cell.length_b   1.000
_cell.length_c   1.000
_cell.angle_alpha   90.00
_cell.angle_beta   90.00
_cell.angle_gamma   90.00
#
_symmetry.space_group_name_H-M   'P 1'
#
loop_
_entity.id
_entity.type
_entity.pdbx_description
1 polymer ?
#
loop_
_entity_poly.entity_id
_entity_poly.type
_entity_poly.pdbx_seq_one_letter_code
_entity_poly.pdbx_strand_id
1 'polypeptide(L)'
;MSRLAQLAFVIKDLGIRAGEVLSDGDDGIEARVRIQKVVYFLKRLGFDLGYEFDLYYHGPYSSALADDYYLLAERGDEEINGLATLCEGGKVCNGEMGRLINELNKWDTTALEVAATLADLLESPDFKGDLNGAIEHVKFLKPWIEDGDVEDALRLLRSLGILKA
;
A
#
# COMPACT_ATOMS: atom_id res chain seq x y z
N MET A 1 -3.74 14.99 -15.10
CA MET A 1 -2.62 15.23 -14.16
C MET A 1 -1.85 13.92 -14.04
N SER A 2 -0.53 13.94 -13.88
CA SER A 2 0.28 12.70 -14.02
C SER A 2 0.12 11.79 -12.78
N ARG A 3 0.04 10.47 -13.01
CA ARG A 3 0.09 9.44 -11.96
C ARG A 3 1.28 9.62 -11.00
N LEU A 4 2.40 10.16 -11.52
CA LEU A 4 3.60 10.50 -10.74
C LEU A 4 3.34 11.58 -9.69
N ALA A 5 2.48 12.56 -9.96
CA ALA A 5 2.14 13.59 -8.97
C ALA A 5 1.31 13.02 -7.81
N GLN A 6 0.39 12.09 -8.11
CA GLN A 6 -0.38 11.39 -7.08
C GLN A 6 0.51 10.45 -6.28
N LEU A 7 1.43 9.74 -6.92
CA LEU A 7 2.39 8.88 -6.22
C LEU A 7 3.35 9.69 -5.34
N ALA A 8 3.85 10.83 -5.83
CA ALA A 8 4.69 11.72 -5.05
C ALA A 8 3.96 12.23 -3.80
N PHE A 9 2.66 12.55 -3.92
CA PHE A 9 1.82 12.89 -2.77
C PHE A 9 1.72 11.73 -1.77
N VAL A 10 1.52 10.49 -2.22
CA VAL A 10 1.51 9.31 -1.34
C VAL A 10 2.84 9.15 -0.60
N ILE A 11 3.97 9.21 -1.32
CA ILE A 11 5.32 9.05 -0.72
C ILE A 11 5.57 10.14 0.34
N LYS A 12 5.24 11.40 0.02
CA LYS A 12 5.36 12.53 0.94
C LYS A 12 4.49 12.35 2.19
N ASP A 13 3.21 12.00 2.04
CA ASP A 13 2.29 11.85 3.16
C ASP A 13 2.61 10.64 4.04
N LEU A 14 3.25 9.61 3.46
CA LEU A 14 3.81 8.49 4.23
C LEU A 14 5.06 8.88 5.03
N GLY A 15 5.68 10.04 4.73
CA GLY A 15 6.93 10.49 5.34
C GLY A 15 8.16 9.71 4.87
N ILE A 16 8.06 9.01 3.73
CA ILE A 16 9.15 8.22 3.16
C ILE A 16 10.05 9.13 2.33
N ARG A 17 11.36 9.11 2.59
CA ARG A 17 12.34 9.87 1.81
C ARG A 17 12.86 9.08 0.63
N ALA A 18 13.33 9.79 -0.40
CA ALA A 18 13.99 9.21 -1.56
C ALA A 18 15.14 8.25 -1.18
N GLY A 19 15.96 8.65 -0.19
CA GLY A 19 17.06 7.82 0.29
C GLY A 19 16.62 6.48 0.92
N GLU A 20 15.43 6.43 1.53
CA GLU A 20 14.86 5.19 2.08
C GLU A 20 14.42 4.26 0.95
N VAL A 21 13.73 4.78 -0.07
CA VAL A 21 13.34 4.00 -1.25
C VAL A 21 14.55 3.36 -1.95
N LEU A 22 15.66 4.10 -2.05
CA LEU A 22 16.91 3.68 -2.67
C LEU A 22 17.81 2.82 -1.76
N SER A 23 17.45 2.65 -0.48
CA SER A 23 18.22 1.83 0.44
C SER A 23 18.12 0.34 0.07
N ASP A 24 19.26 -0.34 0.09
CA ASP A 24 19.36 -1.80 -0.04
C ASP A 24 19.11 -2.52 1.31
N GLY A 25 18.97 -1.77 2.40
CA GLY A 25 18.69 -2.31 3.73
C GLY A 25 17.22 -2.66 3.98
N ASP A 26 16.95 -3.16 5.19
CA ASP A 26 15.61 -3.53 5.64
C ASP A 26 14.65 -2.34 5.62
N ASP A 27 15.14 -1.14 5.94
CA ASP A 27 14.40 0.12 5.88
C ASP A 27 13.91 0.44 4.45
N GLY A 28 14.74 0.14 3.45
CA GLY A 28 14.35 0.32 2.05
C GLY A 28 13.36 -0.72 1.56
N ILE A 29 13.50 -1.98 1.99
CA ILE A 29 12.48 -3.00 1.72
C ILE A 29 11.15 -2.58 2.33
N GLU A 30 11.16 -2.14 3.59
CA GLU A 30 9.98 -1.69 4.31
C GLU A 30 9.29 -0.52 3.58
N ALA A 31 10.03 0.52 3.22
CA ALA A 31 9.50 1.67 2.49
C ALA A 31 8.80 1.27 1.18
N ARG A 32 9.42 0.37 0.40
CA ARG A 32 8.87 -0.10 -0.88
C ARG A 32 7.62 -0.96 -0.71
N VAL A 33 7.61 -1.86 0.26
CA VAL A 33 6.41 -2.67 0.58
C VAL A 33 5.27 -1.76 1.03
N ARG A 34 5.57 -0.78 1.89
CA ARG A 34 4.60 0.18 2.40
C ARG A 34 3.95 1.00 1.30
N ILE A 35 4.73 1.55 0.36
CA ILE A 35 4.20 2.26 -0.82
C ILE A 35 3.27 1.34 -1.63
N GLN A 36 3.70 0.10 -1.90
CA GLN A 36 2.89 -0.87 -2.66
C GLN A 36 1.54 -1.15 -1.99
N LYS A 37 1.52 -1.40 -0.67
CA LYS A 37 0.26 -1.71 0.04
C LYS A 37 -0.65 -0.50 0.18
N VAL A 38 -0.10 0.69 0.43
CA VAL A 38 -0.91 1.91 0.57
C VAL A 38 -1.59 2.25 -0.74
N VAL A 39 -0.87 2.21 -1.87
CA VAL A 39 -1.47 2.50 -3.19
C VAL A 39 -2.51 1.43 -3.56
N TYR A 40 -2.27 0.16 -3.22
CA TYR A 40 -3.25 -0.91 -3.39
C TYR A 40 -4.56 -0.62 -2.63
N PHE A 41 -4.47 -0.26 -1.35
CA PHE A 41 -5.66 0.08 -0.56
C PHE A 41 -6.35 1.35 -1.05
N LEU A 42 -5.60 2.36 -1.49
CA LEU A 42 -6.18 3.55 -2.10
C LEU A 42 -7.03 3.21 -3.32
N LYS A 43 -6.54 2.33 -4.23
CA LYS A 43 -7.34 1.84 -5.37
C LYS A 43 -8.65 1.20 -4.91
N ARG A 44 -8.59 0.31 -3.92
CA ARG A 44 -9.78 -0.34 -3.34
C ARG A 44 -10.76 0.61 -2.66
N LEU A 45 -10.27 1.74 -2.17
CA LEU A 45 -11.06 2.79 -1.52
C LEU A 45 -11.52 3.88 -2.49
N GLY A 46 -11.37 3.66 -3.80
CA GLY A 46 -11.87 4.55 -4.86
C GLY A 46 -10.86 5.57 -5.38
N PHE A 47 -9.62 5.58 -4.88
CA PHE A 47 -8.53 6.40 -5.37
C PHE A 47 -7.62 5.57 -6.29
N ASP A 48 -8.07 5.36 -7.53
CA ASP A 48 -7.28 4.63 -8.53
C ASP A 48 -6.22 5.56 -9.17
N LEU A 49 -4.94 5.23 -8.95
CA LEU A 49 -3.79 5.94 -9.54
C LEU A 49 -3.40 5.36 -10.91
N GLY A 50 -4.10 4.33 -11.40
CA GLY A 50 -3.86 3.66 -12.67
C GLY A 50 -2.82 2.55 -12.61
N TYR A 51 -2.60 1.97 -11.43
CA TYR A 51 -1.73 0.81 -11.24
C TYR A 51 -2.56 -0.47 -11.14
N GLU A 52 -2.09 -1.51 -11.80
CA GLU A 52 -2.62 -2.87 -11.72
C GLU A 52 -1.72 -3.71 -10.80
N PHE A 53 -2.35 -4.61 -10.05
CA PHE A 53 -1.70 -5.40 -9.01
C PHE A 53 -1.95 -6.87 -9.24
N ASP A 54 -0.89 -7.65 -9.10
CA ASP A 54 -0.93 -9.11 -9.10
C ASP A 54 -0.30 -9.63 -7.81
N LEU A 55 -0.74 -10.80 -7.34
CA LEU A 55 -0.18 -11.41 -6.14
C LEU A 55 1.28 -11.81 -6.35
N TYR A 56 2.16 -11.33 -5.47
CA TYR A 56 3.60 -11.63 -5.47
C TYR A 56 4.11 -11.94 -4.06
N TYR A 57 5.44 -12.04 -3.89
CA TYR A 57 6.09 -12.46 -2.64
C TYR A 57 5.57 -11.71 -1.39
N HIS A 58 5.45 -10.38 -1.48
CA HIS A 58 4.93 -9.52 -0.40
C HIS A 58 3.42 -9.22 -0.53
N GLY A 59 2.64 -10.09 -1.17
CA GLY A 59 1.23 -9.83 -1.48
C GLY A 59 1.06 -9.02 -2.78
N PRO A 60 -0.09 -8.33 -2.98
CA PRO A 60 -0.39 -7.60 -4.21
C PRO A 60 0.69 -6.58 -4.57
N TYR A 61 1.23 -6.69 -5.77
CA TYR A 61 2.39 -5.93 -6.22
C TYR A 61 2.16 -5.38 -7.63
N SER A 62 2.62 -4.16 -7.85
CA SER A 62 2.62 -3.52 -9.17
C SER A 62 4.04 -3.15 -9.57
N SER A 63 4.54 -3.76 -10.65
CA SER A 63 5.85 -3.43 -11.22
C SER A 63 5.89 -2.00 -11.74
N ALA A 64 4.83 -1.53 -12.38
CA ALA A 64 4.71 -0.16 -12.87
C ALA A 64 4.76 0.88 -11.73
N LEU A 65 4.18 0.56 -10.57
CA LEU A 65 4.32 1.39 -9.36
C LEU A 65 5.76 1.40 -8.85
N ALA A 66 6.45 0.26 -8.93
CA ALA A 66 7.84 0.17 -8.53
C ALA A 66 8.76 1.04 -9.39
N ASP A 67 8.63 0.91 -10.71
CA ASP A 67 9.38 1.76 -11.66
C ASP A 67 9.16 3.25 -11.37
N ASP A 68 7.93 3.64 -11.08
CA ASP A 68 7.57 5.03 -10.83
C ASP A 68 8.09 5.55 -9.46
N TYR A 69 8.01 4.78 -8.38
CA TYR A 69 8.57 5.24 -7.09
C TYR A 69 10.11 5.27 -7.10
N TYR A 70 10.75 4.37 -7.85
CA TYR A 70 12.21 4.40 -8.03
C TYR A 70 12.62 5.62 -8.85
N LEU A 71 11.93 5.89 -9.97
CA LEU A 71 12.15 7.09 -10.77
C LEU A 71 11.99 8.38 -9.95
N LEU A 72 10.98 8.46 -9.08
CA LEU A 72 10.79 9.61 -8.20
C LEU A 72 11.91 9.72 -7.17
N ALA A 73 12.32 8.61 -6.56
CA ALA A 73 13.40 8.60 -5.58
C ALA A 73 14.75 8.99 -6.20
N GLU A 74 15.06 8.54 -7.42
CA GLU A 74 16.26 8.93 -8.17
C GLU A 74 16.31 10.44 -8.45
N ARG A 75 15.15 11.10 -8.56
CA ARG A 75 15.05 12.56 -8.72
C ARG A 75 15.12 13.33 -7.40
N GLY A 76 15.01 12.64 -6.27
CA GLY A 76 15.20 13.20 -4.93
C GLY A 76 13.96 13.85 -4.30
N ASP A 77 14.08 14.17 -3.02
CA ASP A 77 12.98 14.69 -2.19
C ASP A 77 12.41 16.02 -2.69
N GLU A 78 13.21 16.87 -3.35
CA GLU A 78 12.75 18.15 -3.89
C GLU A 78 11.70 17.94 -5.00
N GLU A 79 11.96 17.01 -5.94
CA GLU A 79 11.01 16.66 -7.00
C GLU A 79 9.74 16.04 -6.41
N ILE A 80 9.88 15.12 -5.45
CA ILE A 80 8.74 14.48 -4.77
C ILE A 80 7.85 15.56 -4.13
N ASN A 81 8.44 16.48 -3.37
CA ASN A 81 7.69 17.56 -2.71
C ASN A 81 7.05 18.54 -3.70
N GLY A 82 7.75 18.88 -4.78
CA GLY A 82 7.23 19.73 -5.85
C GLY A 82 6.02 19.11 -6.54
N LEU A 83 6.12 17.85 -6.94
CA LEU A 83 5.03 17.10 -7.59
C LEU A 83 3.83 16.89 -6.66
N ALA A 84 4.07 16.58 -5.38
CA ALA A 84 3.01 16.48 -4.38
C ALA A 84 2.24 17.80 -4.24
N THR A 85 2.96 18.93 -4.14
CA THR A 85 2.36 20.27 -4.05
C THR A 85 1.52 20.60 -5.29
N LEU A 86 1.99 20.21 -6.49
CA LEU A 86 1.22 20.36 -7.72
C LEU A 86 -0.05 19.49 -7.71
N CYS A 87 0.02 18.28 -7.17
CA CYS A 87 -1.16 17.41 -7.05
C CYS A 87 -2.23 18.00 -6.14
N GLU A 88 -1.80 18.56 -5.00
CA GLU A 88 -2.67 19.26 -4.04
C GLU A 88 -3.28 20.53 -4.65
N GLY A 89 -2.46 21.39 -5.26
CA GLY A 89 -2.92 22.61 -5.93
C GLY A 89 -3.87 22.33 -7.10
N GLY A 90 -3.67 21.20 -7.77
CA GLY A 90 -4.55 20.67 -8.82
C GLY A 90 -5.87 20.06 -8.32
N LYS A 91 -6.05 19.93 -7.00
CA LYS A 91 -7.20 19.27 -6.34
C LYS A 91 -7.42 17.80 -6.72
N VAL A 92 -6.42 17.17 -7.35
CA VAL A 92 -6.44 15.74 -7.66
C VAL A 92 -6.11 14.96 -6.39
N CYS A 93 -5.04 15.34 -5.71
CA CYS A 93 -4.78 14.91 -4.34
C CYS A 93 -5.57 15.82 -3.41
N ASN A 94 -6.46 15.23 -2.62
CA ASN A 94 -7.41 15.96 -1.79
C ASN A 94 -7.32 15.51 -0.33
N GLY A 95 -8.01 16.23 0.56
CA GLY A 95 -8.00 15.93 2.00
C GLY A 95 -8.58 14.57 2.36
N GLU A 96 -9.39 13.94 1.50
CA GLU A 96 -9.89 12.58 1.73
C GLU A 96 -8.79 11.54 1.47
N MET A 97 -8.08 11.65 0.34
CA MET A 97 -6.92 10.81 0.04
C MET A 97 -5.87 10.90 1.15
N GLY A 98 -5.52 12.13 1.57
CA GLY A 98 -4.58 12.35 2.68
C GLY A 98 -5.07 11.75 4.01
N ARG A 99 -6.37 11.82 4.32
CA ARG A 99 -6.92 11.15 5.52
C ARG A 99 -6.76 9.63 5.43
N LEU A 100 -7.05 9.02 4.29
CA LEU A 100 -6.87 7.57 4.11
C LEU A 100 -5.40 7.15 4.24
N ILE A 101 -4.47 7.91 3.65
CA ILE A 101 -3.03 7.64 3.81
C ILE A 101 -2.65 7.69 5.30
N ASN A 102 -3.12 8.72 6.03
CA ASN A 102 -2.86 8.83 7.47
C ASN A 102 -3.47 7.69 8.29
N GLU A 103 -4.67 7.21 7.95
CA GLU A 103 -5.25 6.03 8.61
C GLU A 103 -4.42 4.76 8.35
N LEU A 104 -3.98 4.55 7.10
CA LEU A 104 -3.08 3.46 6.73
C LEU A 104 -1.68 3.62 7.37
N ASN A 105 -1.26 4.84 7.69
CA ASN A 105 0.02 5.17 8.34
C ASN A 105 0.08 4.83 9.83
N LYS A 106 -1.04 4.45 10.44
CA LYS A 106 -1.09 3.97 11.82
C LYS A 106 -0.68 2.50 11.96
N TRP A 107 -0.69 1.75 10.87
CA TRP A 107 -0.41 0.33 10.84
C TRP A 107 1.03 0.10 10.38
N ASP A 108 1.69 -0.86 11.01
CA ASP A 108 3.02 -1.31 10.59
C ASP A 108 2.96 -2.02 9.23
N THR A 109 4.14 -2.25 8.67
CA THR A 109 4.29 -2.81 7.32
C THR A 109 3.82 -4.26 7.26
N THR A 110 3.96 -5.04 8.34
CA THR A 110 3.47 -6.42 8.42
C THR A 110 1.95 -6.46 8.32
N ALA A 111 1.24 -5.67 9.13
CA ALA A 111 -0.21 -5.58 9.11
C ALA A 111 -0.74 -5.15 7.73
N LEU A 112 -0.08 -4.18 7.08
CA LEU A 112 -0.42 -3.77 5.72
C LEU A 112 -0.21 -4.89 4.70
N GLU A 113 0.89 -5.62 4.78
CA GLU A 113 1.22 -6.74 3.88
C GLU A 113 0.21 -7.89 4.02
N VAL A 114 -0.04 -8.32 5.26
CA VAL A 114 -0.97 -9.42 5.56
C VAL A 114 -2.39 -9.01 5.18
N ALA A 115 -2.82 -7.79 5.52
CA ALA A 115 -4.15 -7.29 5.16
C ALA A 115 -4.35 -7.20 3.65
N ALA A 116 -3.36 -6.67 2.90
CA ALA A 116 -3.47 -6.58 1.45
C ALA A 116 -3.54 -7.97 0.80
N THR A 117 -2.76 -8.94 1.31
CA THR A 117 -2.81 -10.33 0.84
C THR A 117 -4.17 -10.97 1.11
N LEU A 118 -4.71 -10.82 2.33
CA LEU A 118 -6.04 -11.31 2.68
C LEU A 118 -7.13 -10.67 1.82
N ALA A 119 -7.06 -9.35 1.63
CA ALA A 119 -8.02 -8.60 0.83
C ALA A 119 -8.06 -9.11 -0.61
N ASP A 120 -6.90 -9.39 -1.21
CA ASP A 120 -6.75 -9.92 -2.56
C ASP A 120 -7.35 -11.31 -2.71
N LEU A 121 -6.99 -12.23 -1.80
CA LEU A 121 -7.50 -13.60 -1.79
C LEU A 121 -9.02 -13.61 -1.66
N LEU A 122 -9.60 -12.78 -0.78
CA LEU A 122 -11.05 -12.70 -0.58
C LEU A 122 -11.83 -12.23 -1.82
N GLU A 123 -11.18 -11.60 -2.79
CA GLU A 123 -11.79 -11.29 -4.09
C GLU A 123 -11.70 -12.45 -5.09
N SER A 124 -10.73 -13.35 -4.92
CA SER A 124 -10.60 -14.55 -5.74
C SER A 124 -11.83 -15.47 -5.57
N PRO A 125 -12.34 -16.08 -6.66
CA PRO A 125 -13.40 -17.08 -6.58
C PRO A 125 -13.12 -18.23 -5.60
N ASP A 126 -11.85 -18.58 -5.40
CA ASP A 126 -11.43 -19.72 -4.57
C ASP A 126 -11.65 -19.47 -3.07
N PHE A 127 -11.59 -18.21 -2.62
CA PHE A 127 -11.72 -17.85 -1.19
C PHE A 127 -12.91 -16.92 -0.93
N LYS A 128 -13.75 -16.67 -1.94
CA LYS A 128 -14.88 -15.76 -1.81
C LYS A 128 -15.88 -16.27 -0.76
N GLY A 129 -15.97 -15.55 0.34
CA GLY A 129 -16.82 -15.92 1.48
C GLY A 129 -16.19 -16.93 2.44
N ASP A 130 -14.94 -17.34 2.21
CA ASP A 130 -14.17 -18.22 3.07
C ASP A 130 -12.98 -17.49 3.71
N LEU A 131 -13.28 -16.75 4.77
CA LEU A 131 -12.27 -16.02 5.53
C LEU A 131 -11.23 -16.95 6.18
N ASN A 132 -11.67 -18.09 6.70
CA ASN A 132 -10.76 -19.01 7.38
C ASN A 132 -9.80 -19.66 6.39
N GLY A 133 -10.30 -20.11 5.23
CA GLY A 133 -9.45 -20.62 4.15
C GLY A 133 -8.46 -19.57 3.65
N ALA A 134 -8.88 -18.30 3.52
CA ALA A 134 -7.97 -17.22 3.17
C ALA A 134 -6.87 -17.01 4.23
N ILE A 135 -7.21 -17.04 5.53
CA ILE A 135 -6.25 -16.94 6.63
C ILE A 135 -5.26 -18.10 6.62
N GLU A 136 -5.74 -19.34 6.47
CA GLU A 136 -4.89 -20.52 6.37
C GLU A 136 -3.94 -20.41 5.18
N HIS A 137 -4.42 -19.92 4.05
CA HIS A 137 -3.59 -19.71 2.86
C HIS A 137 -2.54 -18.62 3.07
N VAL A 138 -2.87 -17.51 3.74
CA VAL A 138 -1.90 -16.47 4.07
C VAL A 138 -0.81 -17.00 5.01
N LYS A 139 -1.17 -17.77 6.03
CA LYS A 139 -0.20 -18.44 6.92
C LYS A 139 0.70 -19.42 6.17
N PHE A 140 0.15 -20.12 5.18
CA PHE A 140 0.93 -20.99 4.31
C PHE A 140 1.95 -20.20 3.46
N LEU A 141 1.53 -19.08 2.87
CA LEU A 141 2.42 -18.22 2.06
C LEU A 141 3.46 -17.48 2.91
N LYS A 142 3.13 -17.16 4.16
CA LYS A 142 3.93 -16.35 5.07
C LYS A 142 4.11 -17.07 6.40
N PRO A 143 4.91 -18.15 6.45
CA PRO A 143 5.04 -18.99 7.64
C PRO A 143 5.70 -18.29 8.84
N TRP A 144 6.17 -17.05 8.65
CA TRP A 144 6.75 -16.20 9.67
C TRP A 144 5.72 -15.34 10.43
N ILE A 145 4.47 -15.25 9.96
CA ILE A 145 3.43 -14.46 10.64
C ILE A 145 2.87 -15.22 11.85
N GLU A 146 2.54 -14.47 12.89
CA GLU A 146 1.88 -14.96 14.10
C GLU A 146 0.37 -14.68 14.07
N ASP A 147 -0.38 -15.24 15.02
CA ASP A 147 -1.81 -14.98 15.14
C ASP A 147 -2.12 -13.50 15.38
N GLY A 148 -1.23 -12.79 16.08
CA GLY A 148 -1.34 -11.34 16.30
C GLY A 148 -1.31 -10.53 15.00
N ASP A 149 -0.45 -10.90 14.05
CA ASP A 149 -0.35 -10.22 12.75
C ASP A 149 -1.64 -10.38 11.94
N VAL A 150 -2.26 -11.57 12.02
CA VAL A 150 -3.55 -11.84 11.39
C VAL A 150 -4.65 -11.03 12.06
N GLU A 151 -4.67 -10.95 13.39
CA GLU A 151 -5.65 -10.13 14.10
C GLU A 151 -5.56 -8.66 13.71
N ASP A 152 -4.36 -8.09 13.64
CA ASP A 152 -4.15 -6.71 13.25
C ASP A 152 -4.52 -6.45 11.78
N ALA A 153 -4.18 -7.38 10.88
CA ALA A 153 -4.64 -7.32 9.49
C ALA A 153 -6.18 -7.33 9.38
N LEU A 154 -6.87 -8.18 10.14
CA LEU A 154 -8.33 -8.22 10.15
C LEU A 154 -8.94 -6.95 10.77
N ARG A 155 -8.30 -6.36 11.79
CA ARG A 155 -8.72 -5.06 12.36
C ARG A 155 -8.58 -3.94 11.33
N LEU A 156 -7.47 -3.92 10.58
CA LEU A 156 -7.27 -2.99 9.47
C LEU A 156 -8.36 -3.15 8.39
N LEU A 157 -8.62 -4.38 7.92
CA LEU A 157 -9.65 -4.58 6.88
C LEU A 157 -11.05 -4.17 7.33
N ARG A 158 -11.39 -4.35 8.62
CA ARG A 158 -12.64 -3.86 9.20
C ARG A 158 -12.67 -2.33 9.32
N SER A 159 -11.57 -1.71 9.73
CA SER A 159 -11.50 -0.24 9.86
C SER A 159 -11.66 0.48 8.52
N LEU A 160 -11.21 -0.17 7.44
CA LEU A 160 -11.40 0.29 6.06
C LEU A 160 -12.78 -0.06 5.46
N GLY A 161 -13.62 -0.83 6.17
CA GLY A 161 -14.91 -1.29 5.66
C GLY A 161 -14.82 -2.33 4.53
N ILE A 162 -13.63 -2.91 4.29
CA ILE A 162 -13.42 -3.97 3.29
C ILE A 162 -13.97 -5.30 3.80
N LEU A 163 -13.72 -5.60 5.08
CA LEU A 163 -14.30 -6.74 5.78
C LEU A 163 -15.47 -6.26 6.65
N LYS A 164 -16.62 -6.94 6.56
CA LYS A 164 -17.76 -6.66 7.44
C LYS A 164 -17.45 -7.10 8.87
N ALA A 165 -17.93 -6.31 9.84
CA ALA A 165 -17.84 -6.64 11.27
C ALA A 165 -18.68 -7.88 11.62
#